data_AF-A0A368H580-F1
#
_entry.id   AF-A0A368H580-F1
#
_cell.length_a   1.000
_cell.length_b   1.000
_cell.length_c   1.000
_cell.angle_alpha   90.00
_cell.angle_beta   90.00
_cell.angle_gamma   90.00
#
_symmetry.space_group_name_H-M   'P 1'
#
loop_
_entity.id
_entity.type
_entity.pdbx_description
1 polymer ?
#
loop_
_entity_poly.entity_id
_entity_poly.type
_entity_poly.pdbx_seq_one_letter_code
_entity_poly.pdbx_strand_id
1 'polypeptide(L)'
;MTLLLTQDEKNQILQTNVWLTMKWNDFQLRWNPMDYGNISNLHVPSDRVWLPDIVLFNNADGNYEVSFRSNVFVDSTGDVTWVPPAMFKSSCRIDVEWFPFDEQSCTLVFGSWTYNSDEVVLNWYNNIQAVQLTDYSYSGIWDVIATPHFHVDILGKMEFSDVPGYLINKKETKESKIVFHVVIRRKTLFYTVILIIPTVLMAFLSMMAFYLPADSAEKISLTINLLLALVVFLLLVSKILPPTSNIPLMGKYLLMAFVLNITTVVVTVVIVNVYFRSAISHEMPNYVRRIFLEFLPRVLMMKRPERIPIFNGYFVEEYCASEIFDASECI
;
A
#
# COMPACT_ATOMS: atom_id res chain seq x y z
N MET A 1 16.20 17.14 -8.58
CA MET A 1 16.93 15.87 -8.48
C MET A 1 16.57 15.21 -7.15
N THR A 2 15.90 14.05 -7.20
CA THR A 2 15.43 13.31 -6.01
C THR A 2 15.95 11.88 -6.12
N LEU A 3 16.66 11.35 -5.12
CA LEU A 3 17.33 10.04 -5.24
C LEU A 3 16.58 8.90 -4.53
N LEU A 4 15.81 9.21 -3.49
CA LEU A 4 15.15 8.19 -2.67
C LEU A 4 13.89 8.76 -2.04
N LEU A 5 12.79 8.01 -2.17
CA LEU A 5 11.47 8.33 -1.60
C LEU A 5 11.02 7.15 -0.73
N THR A 6 10.87 7.41 0.56
CA THR A 6 10.29 6.46 1.53
C THR A 6 9.12 7.12 2.24
N GLN A 7 8.03 6.37 2.41
CA GLN A 7 6.84 6.82 3.11
C GLN A 7 6.63 5.95 4.35
N ASP A 8 6.39 6.59 5.48
CA ASP A 8 5.99 5.94 6.72
C ASP A 8 4.50 6.20 6.96
N GLU A 9 3.67 5.20 6.69
CA GLU A 9 2.22 5.31 6.82
C GLU A 9 1.74 5.50 8.25
N LYS A 10 2.48 4.93 9.21
CA LYS A 10 2.11 4.96 10.62
C LYS A 10 2.35 6.33 11.23
N ASN A 11 3.48 6.96 10.87
CA ASN A 11 3.87 8.25 11.42
C ASN A 11 3.43 9.44 10.56
N GLN A 12 2.80 9.20 9.39
CA GLN A 12 2.36 10.25 8.45
C GLN A 12 3.53 11.13 7.95
N ILE A 13 4.63 10.47 7.57
CA ILE A 13 5.87 11.13 7.14
C ILE A 13 6.24 10.68 5.73
N LEU A 14 6.54 11.65 4.86
CA LEU A 14 7.22 11.42 3.59
C LEU A 14 8.67 11.85 3.73
N GLN A 15 9.58 10.91 3.54
CA GLN A 15 11.02 11.11 3.53
C GLN A 15 11.53 11.17 2.08
N THR A 16 12.24 12.25 1.76
CA THR A 16 12.78 12.53 0.43
C THR A 16 14.26 12.88 0.53
N ASN A 17 15.09 12.28 -0.32
CA ASN A 17 16.49 12.67 -0.49
C ASN A 17 16.58 13.56 -1.73
N VAL A 18 16.84 14.85 -1.54
CA VAL A 18 16.85 15.87 -2.60
C VAL A 18 18.11 16.72 -2.55
N TRP A 19 18.46 17.27 -3.69
CA TRP A 19 19.55 18.22 -3.85
C TRP A 19 18.92 19.60 -4.01
N LEU A 20 19.18 20.48 -3.04
CA LEU A 20 18.59 21.82 -3.05
C LEU A 20 19.52 22.79 -3.76
N THR A 21 19.28 23.07 -5.04
CA THR A 21 20.07 24.04 -5.79
C THR A 21 19.65 25.46 -5.43
N MET A 22 20.54 26.21 -4.78
CA MET A 22 20.37 27.61 -4.45
C MET A 22 21.39 28.45 -5.21
N LYS A 23 20.93 29.53 -5.83
CA LYS A 23 21.79 30.51 -6.49
C LYS A 23 21.39 31.91 -6.08
N TRP A 24 22.36 32.72 -5.66
CA TRP A 24 22.19 34.14 -5.35
C TRP A 24 23.39 34.93 -5.85
N ASN A 25 23.30 36.26 -5.81
CA ASN A 25 24.41 37.14 -6.17
C ASN A 25 24.88 37.91 -4.93
N ASP A 26 26.17 37.87 -4.66
CA ASP A 26 26.82 38.61 -3.58
C ASP A 26 27.81 39.62 -4.16
N PHE A 27 27.56 40.90 -3.92
CA PHE A 27 28.40 41.98 -4.44
C PHE A 27 29.77 42.05 -3.77
N GLN A 28 29.94 41.49 -2.57
CA GLN A 28 31.21 41.49 -1.83
C GLN A 28 32.18 40.44 -2.34
N LEU A 29 31.68 39.40 -3.02
CA LEU A 29 32.45 38.29 -3.56
C LEU A 29 32.80 38.49 -5.05
N ARG A 30 32.85 39.74 -5.53
CA ARG A 30 33.24 40.08 -6.91
C ARG A 30 34.72 40.39 -6.98
N TRP A 31 35.40 39.86 -8.00
CA TRP A 31 36.79 40.21 -8.29
C TRP A 31 37.05 40.25 -9.79
N ASN A 32 38.11 40.95 -10.19
CA ASN A 32 38.57 40.96 -11.58
C ASN A 32 39.57 39.80 -11.79
N PRO A 33 39.27 38.81 -12.65
CA PRO A 33 40.15 37.66 -12.85
C PRO A 33 41.58 38.05 -13.25
N MET A 34 41.76 39.15 -14.00
CA MET A 34 43.07 39.60 -14.48
C MET A 34 44.05 39.91 -13.34
N ASP A 35 43.55 40.38 -12.20
CA ASP A 35 44.37 40.74 -11.03
C ASP A 35 44.80 39.52 -10.20
N TYR A 36 44.16 38.37 -10.44
CA TYR A 36 44.34 37.13 -9.67
C TYR A 36 44.73 35.94 -10.57
N GLY A 37 45.44 36.19 -11.68
CA GLY A 37 45.94 35.11 -12.54
C GLY A 37 44.87 34.40 -13.37
N ASN A 38 43.85 35.14 -13.82
CA ASN A 38 42.70 34.66 -14.59
C ASN A 38 41.85 33.60 -13.87
N ILE A 39 41.87 33.60 -12.53
CA ILE A 39 40.97 32.78 -11.73
C ILE A 39 39.55 33.35 -11.89
N SER A 40 38.66 32.60 -12.52
CA SER A 40 37.25 32.99 -12.71
C SER A 40 36.32 32.38 -11.66
N ASN A 41 36.71 31.28 -11.02
CA ASN A 41 35.86 30.56 -10.08
C ASN A 41 36.63 30.05 -8.85
N LEU A 42 35.91 29.89 -7.73
CA LEU A 42 36.46 29.43 -6.47
C LEU A 42 35.46 28.52 -5.74
N HIS A 43 35.99 27.50 -5.06
CA HIS A 43 35.22 26.74 -4.06
C HIS A 43 35.55 27.26 -2.66
N VAL A 44 34.53 27.76 -1.96
CA VAL A 44 34.68 28.32 -0.61
C VAL A 44 33.89 27.47 0.38
N PRO A 45 34.44 27.17 1.57
CA PRO A 45 33.69 26.57 2.65
C PRO A 45 32.42 27.38 2.98
N SER A 46 31.30 26.69 3.18
CA SER A 46 29.98 27.32 3.36
C SER A 46 29.84 28.11 4.67
N ASP A 47 30.70 27.87 5.65
CA ASP A 47 30.77 28.59 6.93
C ASP A 47 31.42 29.98 6.82
N ARG A 48 32.07 30.30 5.69
CA ARG A 48 32.76 31.58 5.48
C ARG A 48 32.00 32.58 4.62
N VAL A 49 30.85 32.19 4.10
CA VAL A 49 29.99 33.02 3.25
C VAL A 49 28.60 33.09 3.87
N TRP A 50 27.86 34.15 3.57
CA TRP A 50 26.45 34.20 3.95
C TRP A 50 25.67 33.13 3.18
N LEU A 51 24.79 32.42 3.87
CA LEU A 51 23.90 31.41 3.29
C LEU A 51 22.44 31.79 3.57
N PRO A 52 21.53 31.62 2.60
CA PRO A 52 20.10 31.78 2.86
C PRO A 52 19.59 30.64 3.75
N ASP A 53 18.71 30.97 4.70
CA ASP A 53 18.15 30.05 5.69
C ASP A 53 16.88 29.34 5.18
N ILE A 54 17.01 28.67 4.04
CA ILE A 54 15.88 27.97 3.41
C ILE A 54 15.61 26.66 4.14
N VAL A 55 14.42 26.57 4.74
CA VAL A 55 13.99 25.42 5.54
C VAL A 55 12.69 24.82 5.00
N LEU A 56 12.45 23.56 5.35
CA LEU A 56 11.17 22.90 5.14
C LEU A 56 10.20 23.27 6.28
N PHE A 57 9.11 23.97 5.97
CA PHE A 57 8.13 24.43 6.97
C PHE A 57 7.30 23.29 7.54
N ASN A 58 6.87 22.34 6.71
CA ASN A 58 6.07 21.20 7.13
C ASN A 58 6.95 20.01 7.56
N ASN A 59 8.05 20.27 8.27
CA ASN A 59 8.98 19.24 8.76
C ASN A 59 8.37 18.44 9.91
N ALA A 60 8.56 17.12 9.91
CA ALA A 60 8.08 16.21 10.95
C ALA A 60 9.18 15.74 11.93
N ASP A 61 10.46 15.93 11.61
CA ASP A 61 11.60 15.41 12.41
C ASP A 61 12.13 16.42 13.46
N GLY A 62 11.72 17.69 13.35
CA GLY A 62 12.23 18.78 14.21
C GLY A 62 13.67 19.22 13.91
N ASN A 63 14.41 18.52 13.05
CA ASN A 63 15.71 18.95 12.55
C ASN A 63 15.56 19.71 11.22
N TYR A 64 15.84 21.00 11.24
CA TYR A 64 15.68 21.90 10.09
C TYR A 64 17.01 22.16 9.35
N GLU A 65 18.14 21.74 9.91
CA GLU A 65 19.44 21.93 9.27
C GLU A 65 19.71 20.88 8.19
N VAL A 66 20.45 21.28 7.15
CA VAL A 66 20.87 20.39 6.07
C VAL A 66 21.90 19.38 6.59
N SER A 67 21.74 18.10 6.24
CA SER A 67 22.56 17.00 6.75
C SER A 67 24.04 17.08 6.38
N PHE A 68 24.37 17.72 5.25
CA PHE A 68 25.75 17.89 4.80
C PHE A 68 25.98 19.30 4.24
N ARG A 69 26.90 20.04 4.87
CA ARG A 69 27.28 21.38 4.43
C ARG A 69 28.39 21.28 3.39
N SER A 70 28.01 21.18 2.11
CA SER A 70 28.97 21.19 1.00
C SER A 70 29.65 22.57 0.87
N ASN A 71 30.79 22.60 0.18
CA ASN A 71 31.39 23.86 -0.26
C ASN A 71 30.47 24.59 -1.25
N VAL A 72 30.63 25.90 -1.30
CA VAL A 72 29.91 26.80 -2.20
C VAL A 72 30.79 27.10 -3.40
N PHE A 73 30.18 27.18 -4.58
CA PHE A 73 30.84 27.60 -5.80
C PHE A 73 30.58 29.10 -6.02
N VAL A 74 31.64 29.88 -6.16
CA VAL A 74 31.59 31.32 -6.36
C VAL A 74 32.24 31.66 -7.69
N ASP A 75 31.53 32.42 -8.53
CA ASP A 75 32.05 32.99 -9.77
C ASP A 75 32.53 34.44 -9.54
N SER A 76 33.51 34.88 -10.34
CA SER A 76 34.11 36.22 -10.31
C SER A 76 33.10 37.37 -10.43
N THR A 77 31.96 37.10 -11.05
CA THR A 77 30.81 38.01 -11.17
C THR A 77 30.04 38.22 -9.86
N GLY A 78 30.39 37.47 -8.81
CA GLY A 78 29.69 37.44 -7.52
C GLY A 78 28.50 36.49 -7.50
N ASP A 79 28.29 35.69 -8.55
CA ASP A 79 27.28 34.64 -8.55
C ASP A 79 27.72 33.48 -7.67
N VAL A 80 26.88 33.16 -6.70
CA VAL A 80 27.14 32.13 -5.69
C VAL A 80 26.14 30.99 -5.88
N THR A 81 26.64 29.76 -6.00
CA THR A 81 25.83 28.54 -6.18
C THR A 81 26.15 27.54 -5.07
N TRP A 82 25.11 27.09 -4.36
CA TRP A 82 25.22 26.12 -3.29
C TRP A 82 24.21 24.98 -3.51
N VAL A 83 24.70 23.74 -3.48
CA VAL A 83 23.89 22.54 -3.74
C VAL A 83 24.15 21.49 -2.66
N PRO A 84 23.62 21.69 -1.44
CA PRO A 84 23.78 20.71 -0.38
C PRO A 84 22.79 19.53 -0.58
N PRO A 85 23.23 18.27 -0.37
CA PRO A 85 22.34 17.14 -0.32
C PRO A 85 21.62 17.11 1.03
N ALA A 86 20.30 16.94 1.00
CA ALA A 86 19.47 16.97 2.20
C ALA A 86 18.45 15.82 2.20
N MET A 87 18.26 15.24 3.39
CA MET A 87 17.18 14.30 3.65
C MET A 87 16.06 15.02 4.39
N PHE A 88 14.96 15.28 3.69
CA PHE A 88 13.80 15.96 4.25
C PHE A 88 12.73 14.97 4.67
N LYS A 89 12.18 15.16 5.87
CA LYS A 89 11.02 14.43 6.39
C LYS A 89 9.85 15.38 6.52
N SER A 90 8.95 15.35 5.54
CA SER A 90 7.76 16.19 5.52
C SER A 90 6.57 15.49 6.18
N SER A 91 5.77 16.25 6.92
CA SER A 91 4.46 15.82 7.37
C SER A 91 3.52 15.78 6.17
N CYS A 92 2.93 14.61 5.93
CA CYS A 92 2.00 14.38 4.85
C CYS A 92 0.81 13.58 5.38
N ARG A 93 -0.40 14.08 5.15
CA ARG A 93 -1.61 13.36 5.53
C ARG A 93 -1.85 12.22 4.55
N ILE A 94 -1.88 11.00 5.09
CA ILE A 94 -2.01 9.77 4.31
C ILE A 94 -3.46 9.33 4.30
N ASP A 95 -4.00 9.09 3.12
CA ASP A 95 -5.34 8.55 2.93
C ASP A 95 -5.26 7.06 2.56
N VAL A 96 -5.77 6.21 3.45
CA VAL A 96 -5.71 4.75 3.30
C VAL A 96 -7.03 4.16 2.79
N GLU A 97 -8.01 4.98 2.38
CA GLU A 97 -9.32 4.49 1.95
C GLU A 97 -9.21 3.44 0.83
N TRP A 98 -8.36 3.68 -0.16
CA TRP A 98 -8.21 2.82 -1.35
C TRP A 98 -7.04 1.83 -1.27
N PHE A 99 -6.40 1.67 -0.11
CA PHE A 99 -5.28 0.75 0.06
C PHE A 99 -5.61 -0.67 -0.46
N PRO A 100 -4.70 -1.36 -1.17
CA PRO A 100 -3.34 -0.96 -1.57
C PRO A 100 -3.28 -0.22 -2.92
N PHE A 101 -4.43 0.12 -3.52
CA PHE A 101 -4.55 0.86 -4.78
C PHE A 101 -4.63 2.37 -4.53
N ASP A 102 -3.88 2.85 -3.54
CA ASP A 102 -3.89 4.22 -3.07
C ASP A 102 -2.90 5.12 -3.82
N GLU A 103 -3.31 6.39 -3.95
CA GLU A 103 -2.47 7.51 -4.37
C GLU A 103 -2.34 8.48 -3.21
N GLN A 104 -1.12 8.97 -2.99
CA GLN A 104 -0.80 9.87 -1.89
C GLN A 104 -0.33 11.20 -2.46
N SER A 105 -0.92 12.29 -1.98
CA SER A 105 -0.55 13.64 -2.37
C SER A 105 0.12 14.36 -1.20
N CYS A 106 1.42 14.55 -1.32
CA CYS A 106 2.24 15.19 -0.31
C CYS A 106 2.77 16.53 -0.81
N THR A 107 3.02 17.45 0.12
CA THR A 107 3.60 18.76 -0.20
C THR A 107 4.95 18.93 0.48
N LEU A 108 5.86 19.60 -0.19
CA LEU A 108 7.13 20.08 0.39
C LEU A 108 7.11 21.60 0.33
N VAL A 109 7.10 22.26 1.48
CA VAL A 109 7.00 23.72 1.58
C VAL A 109 8.34 24.29 2.01
N PHE A 110 9.04 24.95 1.09
CA PHE A 110 10.31 25.62 1.35
C PHE A 110 10.14 27.13 1.47
N GLY A 111 10.88 27.74 2.39
CA GLY A 111 10.92 29.19 2.56
C GLY A 111 12.06 29.61 3.47
N SER A 112 12.35 30.91 3.50
CA SER A 112 13.23 31.47 4.54
C SER A 112 12.55 31.40 5.90
N TRP A 113 13.32 31.09 6.95
CA TRP A 113 12.81 31.06 8.32
C TRP A 113 12.80 32.44 8.98
N THR A 114 13.84 33.23 8.74
CA THR A 114 14.10 34.50 9.45
C THR A 114 13.73 35.72 8.62
N TYR A 115 13.92 35.65 7.30
CA TYR A 115 13.72 36.81 6.41
C TYR A 115 12.31 36.85 5.84
N ASN A 116 11.80 38.07 5.66
CA ASN A 116 10.51 38.31 5.02
C ASN A 116 10.65 38.43 3.48
N SER A 117 9.51 38.48 2.78
CA SER A 117 9.46 38.67 1.32
C SER A 117 10.08 39.98 0.82
N ASP A 118 10.32 40.95 1.71
CA ASP A 118 10.98 42.22 1.37
C ASP A 118 12.51 42.09 1.33
N GLU A 119 13.07 41.06 1.97
CA GLU A 119 14.50 40.83 2.15
C GLU A 119 14.99 39.66 1.30
N VAL A 120 14.32 38.51 1.41
CA VAL A 120 14.64 37.30 0.64
C VAL A 120 13.43 36.90 -0.19
N VAL A 121 13.59 37.02 -1.51
CA VAL A 121 12.59 36.58 -2.50
C VAL A 121 13.08 35.31 -3.16
N LEU A 122 12.27 34.26 -3.07
CA LEU A 122 12.50 33.01 -3.77
C LEU A 122 12.02 33.14 -5.21
N ASN A 123 12.76 32.54 -6.15
CA ASN A 123 12.42 32.47 -7.57
C ASN A 123 12.86 31.12 -8.14
N TRP A 124 12.30 30.74 -9.29
CA TRP A 124 12.64 29.50 -9.97
C TRP A 124 14.04 29.53 -10.56
N TYR A 125 14.80 28.47 -10.33
CA TYR A 125 16.09 28.27 -11.01
C TYR A 125 15.84 27.95 -12.49
N ASN A 126 16.48 28.70 -13.40
CA ASN A 126 16.33 28.57 -14.86
C ASN A 126 14.88 28.62 -15.38
N ASN A 127 13.95 29.28 -14.67
CA ASN A 127 12.51 29.30 -14.99
C ASN A 127 11.83 27.93 -15.01
N ILE A 128 12.42 26.90 -14.40
CA ILE A 128 11.85 25.55 -14.33
C ILE A 128 10.97 25.47 -13.09
N GLN A 129 9.65 25.34 -13.28
CA GLN A 129 8.64 25.31 -12.21
C GLN A 129 8.36 23.91 -11.69
N ALA A 130 9.38 23.06 -11.64
CA ALA A 130 9.19 21.66 -11.35
C ALA A 130 10.45 21.00 -10.80
N VAL A 131 10.28 19.87 -10.12
CA VAL A 131 11.41 19.06 -9.66
C VAL A 131 11.87 18.18 -10.80
N GLN A 132 13.10 18.40 -11.24
CA GLN A 132 13.76 17.54 -12.22
C GLN A 132 13.98 16.13 -11.65
N LEU A 133 13.45 15.12 -12.35
CA LEU A 133 13.58 13.69 -12.01
C LEU A 133 14.64 12.96 -12.86
N THR A 134 15.55 13.69 -13.54
CA THR A 134 16.59 13.12 -14.43
C THR A 134 17.40 12.00 -13.78
N ASP A 135 17.76 12.17 -12.51
CA ASP A 135 18.57 11.22 -11.75
C ASP A 135 17.76 10.55 -10.63
N TYR A 136 16.46 10.40 -10.87
CA TYR A 136 15.58 9.67 -9.98
C TYR A 136 15.84 8.17 -10.05
N SER A 137 16.17 7.60 -8.89
CA SER A 137 16.20 6.14 -8.72
C SER A 137 14.80 5.65 -8.39
N TYR A 138 14.27 4.77 -9.24
CA TYR A 138 12.94 4.21 -9.05
C TYR A 138 12.81 3.47 -7.72
N SER A 139 11.82 3.86 -6.91
CA SER A 139 11.47 3.13 -5.69
C SER A 139 10.82 1.78 -6.01
N GLY A 140 11.13 0.77 -5.21
CA GLY A 140 10.51 -0.57 -5.31
C GLY A 140 9.09 -0.63 -4.78
N ILE A 141 8.62 0.43 -4.09
CA ILE A 141 7.33 0.45 -3.38
C ILE A 141 6.39 1.50 -3.98
N TRP A 142 6.93 2.63 -4.42
CA TRP A 142 6.18 3.79 -4.88
C TRP A 142 6.59 4.21 -6.29
N ASP A 143 5.61 4.55 -7.12
CA ASP A 143 5.81 5.21 -8.40
C ASP A 143 5.46 6.69 -8.25
N VAL A 144 6.36 7.58 -8.67
CA VAL A 144 6.09 9.02 -8.72
C VAL A 144 5.21 9.27 -9.93
N ILE A 145 4.00 9.78 -9.70
CA ILE A 145 3.12 10.18 -10.79
C ILE A 145 3.56 11.57 -11.22
N ALA A 146 4.23 11.67 -12.36
CA ALA A 146 4.42 12.94 -13.03
C ALA A 146 3.05 13.46 -13.46
N THR A 147 2.60 14.57 -12.85
CA THR A 147 1.42 15.26 -13.36
C THR A 147 1.82 16.02 -14.61
N PRO A 148 1.01 16.01 -15.68
CA PRO A 148 1.32 16.77 -16.89
C PRO A 148 1.33 18.27 -16.53
N HIS A 149 2.51 18.85 -16.35
CA HIS A 149 2.66 20.28 -16.52
C HIS A 149 2.66 20.53 -18.02
N PHE A 150 1.76 21.41 -18.47
CA PHE A 150 1.65 21.83 -19.85
C PHE A 150 2.86 22.71 -20.22
N HIS A 151 4.02 22.10 -20.42
CA HIS A 151 5.15 22.75 -21.07
C HIS A 151 5.25 22.16 -22.47
N VAL A 152 4.57 22.84 -23.42
CA VAL A 152 4.76 22.58 -24.85
C VAL A 152 6.07 23.25 -25.23
N ASP A 153 7.11 22.46 -25.36
CA ASP A 153 8.36 22.94 -25.95
C ASP A 153 8.11 23.34 -27.41
N ILE A 154 8.88 24.30 -27.96
CA ILE A 154 8.73 24.82 -29.34
C ILE A 154 8.82 23.69 -30.40
N LEU A 155 9.34 22.52 -30.01
CA LEU A 155 9.49 21.31 -30.82
C LEU A 155 8.39 20.23 -30.60
N GLY A 156 7.36 20.50 -29.79
CA GLY A 156 6.22 19.58 -29.60
C GLY A 156 6.54 18.29 -28.85
N LYS A 157 7.69 18.22 -28.14
CA LYS A 157 8.02 17.09 -27.27
C LYS A 157 7.37 17.31 -25.90
N MET A 158 6.50 16.38 -25.52
CA MET A 158 5.85 16.35 -24.21
C MET A 158 6.81 15.65 -23.24
N GLU A 159 7.52 16.41 -22.41
CA GLU A 159 8.34 15.84 -21.33
C GLU A 159 7.43 15.47 -20.15
N PHE A 160 7.02 14.20 -20.13
CA PHE A 160 6.29 13.59 -19.03
C PHE A 160 7.23 13.25 -17.89
N SER A 161 7.67 14.19 -17.03
CA SER A 161 8.40 13.72 -15.83
C SER A 161 8.57 14.65 -14.65
N ASP A 162 7.93 15.81 -14.55
CA ASP A 162 8.29 16.71 -13.45
C ASP A 162 7.21 16.85 -12.38
N VAL A 163 7.67 16.88 -11.11
CA VAL A 163 6.81 17.17 -9.96
C VAL A 163 6.53 18.67 -9.95
N PRO A 164 5.27 19.11 -10.07
CA PRO A 164 4.95 20.52 -10.22
C PRO A 164 5.25 21.28 -8.94
N GLY A 165 5.76 22.49 -9.11
CA GLY A 165 5.94 23.44 -8.04
C GLY A 165 5.23 24.76 -8.35
N TYR A 166 4.80 25.45 -7.31
CA TYR A 166 4.24 26.80 -7.43
C TYR A 166 4.83 27.71 -6.36
N LEU A 167 4.86 28.99 -6.69
CA LEU A 167 5.45 30.01 -5.85
C LEU A 167 4.35 30.78 -5.13
N ILE A 168 4.49 30.92 -3.82
CA ILE A 168 3.60 31.70 -2.98
C ILE A 168 4.36 32.97 -2.60
N ASN A 169 4.06 34.06 -3.31
CA ASN A 169 4.55 35.40 -2.96
C ASN A 169 3.35 36.28 -2.64
N LYS A 170 3.06 36.44 -1.35
CA LYS A 170 1.96 37.25 -0.86
C LYS A 170 2.52 38.49 -0.19
N LYS A 171 2.38 39.64 -0.86
CA LYS A 171 2.80 40.95 -0.32
C LYS A 171 2.07 41.31 0.97
N GLU A 172 0.82 40.89 1.12
CA GLU A 172 0.01 41.16 2.32
C GLU A 172 0.50 40.40 3.55
N THR A 173 0.88 39.13 3.39
CA THR A 173 1.40 38.30 4.50
C THR A 173 2.92 38.36 4.64
N LYS A 174 3.60 39.08 3.74
CA LYS A 174 5.07 39.16 3.62
C LYS A 174 5.75 37.80 3.49
N GLU A 175 5.09 36.85 2.85
CA GLU A 175 5.58 35.48 2.70
C GLU A 175 6.10 35.23 1.28
N SER A 176 7.29 34.65 1.20
CA SER A 176 7.88 34.12 -0.03
C SER A 176 8.24 32.64 0.18
N LYS A 177 7.44 31.73 -0.37
CA LYS A 177 7.59 30.26 -0.22
C LYS A 177 7.49 29.56 -1.57
N ILE A 178 8.18 28.43 -1.72
CA ILE A 178 8.04 27.53 -2.86
C ILE A 178 7.43 26.23 -2.37
N VAL A 179 6.38 25.76 -3.05
CA VAL A 179 5.69 24.53 -2.69
C VAL A 179 5.75 23.53 -3.83
N PHE A 180 6.22 22.32 -3.53
CA PHE A 180 6.23 21.20 -4.48
C PHE A 180 5.13 20.19 -4.14
N HIS A 181 4.36 19.77 -5.13
CA HIS A 181 3.28 18.80 -5.00
C HIS A 181 3.71 17.42 -5.48
N VAL A 182 4.18 16.58 -4.55
CA VAL A 182 4.63 15.22 -4.84
C VAL A 182 3.44 14.27 -4.77
N VAL A 183 3.07 13.70 -5.93
CA VAL A 183 2.04 12.65 -6.01
C VAL A 183 2.72 11.30 -6.24
N ILE A 184 2.44 10.33 -5.38
CA ILE A 184 2.99 8.98 -5.46
C ILE A 184 1.89 7.93 -5.45
N ARG A 185 2.08 6.86 -6.22
CA ARG A 185 1.18 5.70 -6.32
C ARG A 185 1.87 4.46 -5.79
N ARG A 186 1.14 3.65 -5.02
CA ARG A 186 1.69 2.38 -4.48
C ARG A 186 1.78 1.30 -5.56
N LYS A 187 2.87 0.51 -5.52
CA LYS A 187 2.97 -0.75 -6.27
C LYS A 187 2.17 -1.84 -5.58
N THR A 188 1.07 -2.26 -6.22
CA THR A 188 0.05 -3.14 -5.60
C THR A 188 0.39 -4.62 -5.66
N LEU A 189 1.32 -5.04 -6.53
CA LEU A 189 1.58 -6.46 -6.84
C LEU A 189 1.89 -7.29 -5.60
N PHE A 190 2.74 -6.78 -4.70
CA PHE A 190 3.09 -7.44 -3.45
C PHE A 190 1.85 -7.75 -2.59
N TYR A 191 0.95 -6.77 -2.43
CA TYR A 191 -0.25 -6.91 -1.62
C TYR A 191 -1.30 -7.80 -2.30
N THR A 192 -1.43 -7.73 -3.62
CA THR A 192 -2.34 -8.61 -4.37
C THR A 192 -1.94 -10.07 -4.22
N VAL A 193 -0.66 -10.40 -4.35
CA VAL A 193 -0.18 -11.79 -4.27
C VAL A 193 -0.24 -12.34 -2.85
N ILE A 194 0.07 -11.54 -1.83
CA ILE A 194 0.16 -12.02 -0.44
C ILE A 194 -1.16 -11.93 0.32
N LEU A 195 -2.04 -10.99 -0.02
CA LEU A 195 -3.31 -10.78 0.69
C LEU A 195 -4.53 -11.24 -0.12
N ILE A 196 -4.65 -10.83 -1.38
CA ILE A 196 -5.85 -11.12 -2.17
C ILE A 196 -5.89 -12.59 -2.61
N ILE A 197 -4.80 -13.11 -3.18
CA ILE A 197 -4.79 -14.50 -3.69
C ILE A 197 -5.10 -15.53 -2.58
N PRO A 198 -4.45 -15.49 -1.40
CA PRO A 198 -4.72 -16.47 -0.35
C PRO A 198 -6.14 -16.40 0.20
N THR A 199 -6.75 -15.21 0.29
CA THR A 199 -8.13 -15.07 0.80
C THR A 199 -9.16 -15.63 -0.15
N VAL A 200 -8.98 -15.43 -1.45
CA VAL A 200 -9.83 -16.03 -2.49
C VAL A 200 -9.70 -17.55 -2.47
N LEU A 201 -8.47 -18.08 -2.36
CA LEU A 201 -8.24 -19.52 -2.25
C LEU A 201 -8.86 -20.12 -0.97
N MET A 202 -8.73 -19.44 0.16
CA MET A 202 -9.35 -19.87 1.42
C MET A 202 -10.89 -19.90 1.33
N ALA A 203 -11.50 -18.88 0.70
CA ALA A 203 -12.95 -18.86 0.47
C ALA A 203 -13.41 -19.98 -0.48
N PHE A 204 -12.60 -20.32 -1.49
CA PHE A 204 -12.87 -21.45 -2.37
C PHE A 204 -12.80 -22.78 -1.62
N LEU A 205 -11.76 -22.98 -0.81
CA LEU A 205 -11.61 -24.20 0.00
C LEU A 205 -12.72 -24.34 1.04
N SER A 206 -13.19 -23.25 1.63
CA SER A 206 -14.31 -23.29 2.59
C SER A 206 -15.64 -23.65 1.91
N MET A 207 -15.87 -23.24 0.66
CA MET A 207 -17.01 -23.71 -0.13
C MET A 207 -16.90 -25.21 -0.48
N MET A 208 -15.70 -25.68 -0.83
CA MET A 208 -15.46 -27.11 -1.13
C MET A 208 -15.74 -28.02 0.10
N ALA A 209 -15.56 -27.50 1.32
CA ALA A 209 -15.87 -28.23 2.55
C ALA A 209 -17.35 -28.66 2.66
N PHE A 210 -18.28 -27.91 2.06
CA PHE A 210 -19.70 -28.27 2.03
C PHE A 210 -20.01 -29.38 1.04
N TYR A 211 -19.22 -29.49 -0.04
CA TYR A 211 -19.37 -30.52 -1.05
C TYR A 211 -18.88 -31.88 -0.56
N LEU A 212 -17.89 -31.90 0.34
CA LEU A 212 -17.35 -33.14 0.89
C LEU A 212 -18.39 -33.85 1.79
N PRO A 213 -18.64 -35.16 1.59
CA PRO A 213 -19.58 -35.92 2.40
C PRO A 213 -19.12 -35.95 3.87
N ALA A 214 -20.07 -35.90 4.79
CA ALA A 214 -19.79 -35.89 6.24
C ALA A 214 -19.26 -37.23 6.77
N ASP A 215 -19.40 -38.30 5.99
CA ASP A 215 -18.86 -39.62 6.29
C ASP A 215 -17.32 -39.66 6.24
N SER A 216 -16.73 -38.78 5.43
CA SER A 216 -15.27 -38.69 5.33
C SER A 216 -14.70 -37.94 6.55
N ALA A 217 -13.81 -38.61 7.29
CA ALA A 217 -13.04 -37.99 8.37
C ALA A 217 -12.22 -36.76 7.89
N GLU A 218 -11.91 -36.69 6.59
CA GLU A 218 -11.21 -35.56 5.98
C GLU A 218 -11.98 -34.25 6.07
N LYS A 219 -13.32 -34.28 6.19
CA LYS A 219 -14.13 -33.07 6.33
C LYS A 219 -13.82 -32.30 7.61
N ILE A 220 -13.66 -33.01 8.72
CA ILE A 220 -13.35 -32.42 10.02
C ILE A 220 -11.92 -31.88 10.00
N SER A 221 -10.97 -32.67 9.48
CA SER A 221 -9.57 -32.27 9.32
C SER A 221 -9.42 -31.00 8.50
N LEU A 222 -10.07 -30.94 7.32
CA LEU A 222 -10.08 -29.76 6.45
C LEU A 222 -10.69 -28.53 7.15
N THR A 223 -11.76 -28.71 7.92
CA THR A 223 -12.40 -27.62 8.66
C THR A 223 -11.49 -27.04 9.76
N ILE A 224 -10.77 -27.89 10.50
CA ILE A 224 -9.82 -27.47 11.55
C ILE A 224 -8.62 -26.74 10.92
N ASN A 225 -8.07 -27.28 9.83
CA ASN A 225 -6.96 -26.65 9.12
C ASN A 225 -7.34 -25.29 8.53
N LEU A 226 -8.57 -25.15 8.01
CA LEU A 226 -9.09 -23.86 7.54
C LEU A 226 -9.22 -22.84 8.68
N LEU A 227 -9.71 -23.25 9.86
CA LEU A 227 -9.81 -22.38 11.02
C LEU A 227 -8.43 -21.89 11.48
N LEU A 228 -7.44 -22.79 11.54
CA LEU A 228 -6.07 -22.43 11.92
C LEU A 228 -5.44 -21.47 10.92
N ALA A 229 -5.55 -21.77 9.62
CA ALA A 229 -5.04 -20.91 8.56
C ALA A 229 -5.70 -19.53 8.57
N LEU A 230 -6.99 -19.44 8.88
CA LEU A 230 -7.71 -18.17 9.03
C LEU A 230 -7.14 -17.31 10.18
N VAL A 231 -6.85 -17.92 11.34
CA VAL A 231 -6.25 -17.20 12.49
C VAL A 231 -4.84 -16.71 12.15
N VAL A 232 -4.01 -17.55 11.52
CA VAL A 232 -2.66 -17.15 11.09
C VAL A 232 -2.72 -16.01 10.08
N PHE A 233 -3.63 -16.09 9.11
CA PHE A 233 -3.81 -15.04 8.11
C PHE A 233 -4.28 -13.72 8.75
N LEU A 234 -5.15 -13.76 9.75
CA LEU A 234 -5.57 -12.56 10.51
C LEU A 234 -4.38 -11.90 11.23
N LEU A 235 -3.48 -12.69 11.82
CA LEU A 235 -2.26 -12.18 12.47
C LEU A 235 -1.28 -11.56 11.47
N LEU A 236 -1.25 -12.04 10.23
CA LEU A 236 -0.45 -11.45 9.16
C LEU A 236 -1.04 -10.10 8.72
N VAL A 237 -2.35 -10.05 8.49
CA VAL A 237 -3.08 -8.84 8.06
C VAL A 237 -2.95 -7.71 9.08
N SER A 238 -3.06 -8.00 10.38
CA SER A 238 -2.95 -6.99 11.45
C SER A 238 -1.57 -6.36 11.57
N LYS A 239 -0.52 -7.03 11.06
CA LYS A 239 0.84 -6.47 11.00
C LYS A 239 1.08 -5.58 9.78
N ILE A 240 0.33 -5.80 8.70
CA ILE A 240 0.53 -5.09 7.42
C ILE A 240 -0.34 -3.83 7.36
N LEU A 241 -1.56 -3.88 7.89
CA LEU A 241 -2.45 -2.72 7.91
C LEU A 241 -2.04 -1.75 9.03
N PRO A 242 -1.77 -0.46 8.72
CA PRO A 242 -1.45 0.52 9.75
C PRO A 242 -2.69 0.78 10.64
N PRO A 243 -2.52 0.96 11.96
CA PRO A 243 -3.61 1.35 12.86
C PRO A 243 -4.03 2.79 12.50
N THR A 244 -5.10 2.92 11.74
CA THR A 244 -5.62 4.20 11.25
C THR A 244 -7.08 4.38 11.70
N SER A 245 -7.51 5.64 11.81
CA SER A 245 -8.88 5.98 12.23
C SER A 245 -9.93 5.56 11.21
N ASN A 246 -9.58 5.55 9.91
CA ASN A 246 -10.45 5.11 8.83
C ASN A 246 -10.08 3.70 8.39
N ILE A 247 -11.06 2.78 8.42
CA ILE A 247 -10.85 1.41 7.96
C ILE A 247 -10.71 1.40 6.43
N PRO A 248 -9.56 0.94 5.88
CA PRO A 248 -9.35 0.82 4.44
C PRO A 248 -10.40 -0.04 3.75
N LEU A 249 -10.66 0.19 2.46
CA LEU A 249 -11.55 -0.66 1.64
C LEU A 249 -11.10 -2.12 1.65
N MET A 250 -9.79 -2.37 1.53
CA MET A 250 -9.23 -3.71 1.67
C MET A 250 -9.48 -4.30 3.07
N GLY A 251 -9.39 -3.48 4.12
CA GLY A 251 -9.76 -3.91 5.48
C GLY A 251 -11.22 -4.34 5.59
N LYS A 252 -12.14 -3.60 4.97
CA LYS A 252 -13.58 -3.96 4.90
C LYS A 252 -13.80 -5.26 4.14
N TYR A 253 -13.13 -5.44 2.99
CA TYR A 253 -13.20 -6.67 2.20
C TYR A 253 -12.69 -7.88 3.00
N LEU A 254 -11.52 -7.75 3.61
CA LEU A 254 -10.94 -8.81 4.43
C LEU A 254 -11.84 -9.14 5.62
N LEU A 255 -12.38 -8.13 6.32
CA LEU A 255 -13.31 -8.34 7.43
C LEU A 255 -14.57 -9.09 6.99
N MET A 256 -15.16 -8.71 5.85
CA MET A 256 -16.31 -9.42 5.28
C MET A 256 -15.95 -10.87 4.96
N ALA A 257 -14.81 -11.11 4.31
CA ALA A 257 -14.33 -12.46 4.01
C ALA A 257 -14.08 -13.27 5.28
N PHE A 258 -13.57 -12.66 6.35
CA PHE A 258 -13.39 -13.31 7.65
C PHE A 258 -14.73 -13.74 8.26
N VAL A 259 -15.71 -12.83 8.33
CA VAL A 259 -17.04 -13.15 8.87
C VAL A 259 -17.70 -14.28 8.09
N LEU A 260 -17.59 -14.26 6.76
CA LEU A 260 -18.10 -15.34 5.91
C LEU A 260 -17.40 -16.66 6.21
N ASN A 261 -16.06 -16.70 6.28
CA ASN A 261 -15.33 -17.93 6.55
C ASN A 261 -15.63 -18.48 7.97
N ILE A 262 -15.74 -17.64 9.00
CA ILE A 262 -16.15 -18.08 10.34
C ILE A 262 -17.56 -18.67 10.30
N THR A 263 -18.50 -18.00 9.62
CA THR A 263 -19.87 -18.51 9.48
C THR A 263 -19.87 -19.88 8.78
N THR A 264 -19.07 -20.06 7.72
CA THR A 264 -18.97 -21.36 7.04
C THR A 264 -18.45 -22.46 7.96
N VAL A 265 -17.40 -22.19 8.76
CA VAL A 265 -16.83 -23.15 9.72
C VAL A 265 -17.84 -23.53 10.82
N VAL A 266 -18.60 -22.56 11.34
CA VAL A 266 -19.64 -22.85 12.34
C VAL A 266 -20.74 -23.73 11.74
N VAL A 267 -21.18 -23.43 10.52
CA VAL A 267 -22.21 -24.23 9.82
C VAL A 267 -21.70 -25.64 9.52
N THR A 268 -20.43 -25.83 9.10
CA THR A 268 -19.89 -27.18 8.88
C THR A 268 -19.84 -27.99 10.17
N VAL A 269 -19.45 -27.39 11.30
CA VAL A 269 -19.48 -28.07 12.62
C VAL A 269 -20.90 -28.48 13.00
N VAL A 270 -21.91 -27.63 12.75
CA VAL A 270 -23.32 -27.98 12.98
C VAL A 270 -23.76 -29.12 12.07
N ILE A 271 -23.41 -29.10 10.78
CA ILE A 271 -23.73 -30.18 9.83
C ILE A 271 -23.12 -31.51 10.30
N VAL A 272 -21.86 -31.49 10.73
CA VAL A 272 -21.16 -32.67 11.25
C VAL A 272 -21.84 -33.18 12.53
N ASN A 273 -22.22 -32.29 13.45
CA ASN A 273 -22.94 -32.67 14.67
C ASN A 273 -24.29 -33.33 14.36
N VAL A 274 -25.06 -32.75 13.42
CA VAL A 274 -26.34 -33.31 12.97
C VAL A 274 -26.15 -34.66 12.26
N TYR A 275 -25.07 -34.83 11.49
CA TYR A 275 -24.74 -36.08 10.81
C TYR A 275 -24.46 -37.22 11.78
N PHE A 276 -23.62 -36.99 12.81
CA PHE A 276 -23.29 -38.00 13.82
C PHE A 276 -24.39 -38.22 14.88
N ARG A 277 -25.59 -37.67 14.69
CA ARG A 277 -26.70 -37.82 15.62
C ARG A 277 -27.36 -39.20 15.46
N SER A 278 -27.15 -40.07 16.44
CA SER A 278 -27.77 -41.41 16.47
C SER A 278 -29.23 -41.38 16.93
N ALA A 279 -30.06 -42.28 16.40
CA ALA A 279 -31.46 -42.46 16.77
C ALA A 279 -31.67 -42.88 18.24
N ILE A 280 -30.62 -43.40 18.89
CA ILE A 280 -30.65 -43.79 20.31
C ILE A 280 -30.59 -42.55 21.21
N SER A 281 -29.87 -41.50 20.80
CA SER A 281 -29.66 -40.32 21.64
C SER A 281 -30.68 -39.20 21.39
N HIS A 282 -31.30 -39.16 20.21
CA HIS A 282 -32.18 -38.06 19.82
C HIS A 282 -33.32 -38.48 18.89
N GLU A 283 -34.53 -38.03 19.21
CA GLU A 283 -35.68 -38.12 18.32
C GLU A 283 -35.74 -36.93 17.34
N MET A 284 -36.07 -37.19 16.08
CA MET A 284 -36.20 -36.15 15.05
C MET A 284 -37.55 -35.42 15.17
N PRO A 285 -37.57 -34.10 15.41
CA PRO A 285 -38.81 -33.36 15.49
C PRO A 285 -39.56 -33.33 14.16
N ASN A 286 -40.90 -33.36 14.22
CA ASN A 286 -41.77 -33.37 13.04
C ASN A 286 -41.58 -32.16 12.11
N TYR A 287 -41.22 -30.99 12.64
CA TYR A 287 -40.95 -29.79 11.83
C TYR A 287 -39.66 -29.93 11.02
N VAL A 288 -38.59 -30.52 11.60
CA VAL A 288 -37.31 -30.77 10.91
C VAL A 288 -37.54 -31.69 9.72
N ARG A 289 -38.34 -32.76 9.92
CA ARG A 289 -38.71 -33.71 8.87
C ARG A 289 -39.41 -33.02 7.70
N ARG A 290 -40.44 -32.19 7.95
CA ARG A 290 -41.14 -31.48 6.87
C ARG A 290 -40.22 -30.52 6.11
N ILE A 291 -39.41 -29.73 6.82
CA ILE A 291 -38.55 -28.73 6.19
C ILE A 291 -37.44 -29.41 5.38
N PHE A 292 -36.63 -30.27 6.01
CA PHE A 292 -35.41 -30.81 5.39
C PHE A 292 -35.64 -32.04 4.50
N LEU A 293 -36.70 -32.82 4.70
CA LEU A 293 -36.94 -34.07 3.94
C LEU A 293 -38.10 -34.00 2.93
N GLU A 294 -38.96 -32.98 3.00
CA GLU A 294 -40.10 -32.82 2.09
C GLU A 294 -40.05 -31.52 1.28
N PHE A 295 -39.77 -30.38 1.92
CA PHE A 295 -39.73 -29.07 1.25
C PHE A 295 -38.40 -28.79 0.54
N LEU A 296 -37.28 -28.81 1.28
CA LEU A 296 -35.95 -28.45 0.77
C LEU A 296 -35.48 -29.30 -0.44
N PRO A 297 -35.65 -30.64 -0.44
CA PRO A 297 -35.20 -31.48 -1.55
C PRO A 297 -35.97 -31.22 -2.85
N ARG A 298 -37.25 -30.83 -2.78
CA ARG A 298 -38.03 -30.41 -3.97
C ARG A 298 -37.53 -29.10 -4.53
N VAL A 299 -37.20 -28.13 -3.67
CA VAL A 299 -36.67 -26.82 -4.08
C VAL A 299 -35.27 -26.97 -4.71
N LEU A 300 -34.41 -27.80 -4.13
CA LEU A 300 -33.03 -28.02 -4.59
C LEU A 300 -32.92 -29.09 -5.70
N MET A 301 -34.04 -29.64 -6.17
CA MET A 301 -34.09 -30.73 -7.17
C MET A 301 -33.20 -31.94 -6.84
N MET A 302 -33.08 -32.29 -5.56
CA MET A 302 -32.28 -33.43 -5.11
C MET A 302 -33.00 -34.75 -5.37
N LYS A 303 -32.31 -35.72 -5.96
CA LYS A 303 -32.81 -37.11 -6.07
C LYS A 303 -32.75 -37.75 -4.68
N ARG A 304 -33.83 -38.42 -4.28
CA ARG A 304 -33.79 -39.28 -3.09
C ARG A 304 -32.87 -40.48 -3.39
N PRO A 305 -31.91 -40.80 -2.50
CA PRO A 305 -31.18 -42.06 -2.61
C PRO A 305 -32.17 -43.23 -2.51
N GLU A 306 -32.00 -44.23 -3.38
CA GLU A 306 -32.81 -45.44 -3.35
C GLU A 306 -32.59 -46.18 -2.03
N ARG A 307 -33.68 -46.68 -1.42
CA ARG A 307 -33.55 -47.50 -0.21
C ARG A 307 -32.83 -48.78 -0.59
N ILE A 308 -31.62 -48.98 -0.06
CA ILE A 308 -30.97 -50.28 -0.10
C ILE A 308 -31.91 -51.24 0.65
N PRO A 309 -32.38 -52.34 0.02
CA PRO A 309 -33.26 -53.28 0.67
C PRO A 309 -32.53 -53.94 1.84
N ILE A 310 -33.10 -53.82 3.04
CA ILE A 310 -32.62 -54.52 4.23
C ILE A 310 -32.98 -55.99 4.05
N PHE A 311 -31.99 -56.84 3.76
CA PHE A 311 -32.15 -58.29 3.80
C PHE A 311 -31.69 -58.78 5.18
N ASN A 312 -32.59 -59.43 5.94
CA ASN A 312 -32.27 -60.16 7.18
C ASN A 312 -31.58 -59.38 8.34
N GLY A 313 -31.93 -58.11 8.56
CA GLY A 313 -31.67 -57.47 9.87
C GLY A 313 -30.22 -57.11 10.19
N TYR A 314 -29.30 -57.17 9.22
CA TYR A 314 -27.97 -56.59 9.33
C TYR A 314 -27.89 -55.31 8.49
N PHE A 315 -27.30 -54.24 9.06
CA PHE A 315 -26.88 -53.09 8.28
C PHE A 315 -25.81 -53.57 7.29
N VAL A 316 -26.11 -53.51 5.99
CA VAL A 316 -25.12 -53.77 4.94
C VAL A 316 -24.28 -52.51 4.77
N GLU A 317 -23.39 -52.27 5.73
CA GLU A 317 -22.12 -51.59 5.46
C GLU A 317 -21.14 -52.68 5.00
N GLU A 318 -20.34 -52.38 3.97
CA GLU A 318 -19.38 -53.28 3.31
C GLU A 318 -19.95 -54.35 2.38
N TYR A 319 -20.10 -54.00 1.09
CA TYR A 319 -19.51 -54.84 0.04
C TYR A 319 -18.87 -53.93 -1.02
N CYS A 320 -17.54 -54.01 -1.10
CA CYS A 320 -16.74 -53.51 -2.22
C CYS A 320 -17.29 -54.03 -3.55
N ALA A 321 -17.31 -53.16 -4.56
CA ALA A 321 -17.81 -53.43 -5.91
C ALA A 321 -16.94 -54.41 -6.75
N SER A 322 -16.33 -55.43 -6.14
CA SER A 322 -15.40 -56.34 -6.82
C SER A 322 -15.70 -57.84 -6.71
N GLU A 323 -16.75 -58.30 -6.00
CA GLU A 323 -16.97 -59.76 -5.79
C GLU A 323 -18.29 -60.34 -6.33
N ILE A 324 -19.07 -59.61 -7.14
CA ILE A 324 -20.39 -60.11 -7.62
C ILE A 324 -20.32 -60.96 -8.91
N PHE A 325 -19.15 -61.25 -9.47
CA PHE A 325 -19.07 -62.01 -10.74
C PHE A 325 -18.75 -63.50 -10.64
N ASP A 326 -18.60 -64.12 -9.46
CA ASP A 326 -18.02 -65.48 -9.42
C ASP A 326 -18.65 -66.49 -8.43
N ALA A 327 -19.96 -66.43 -8.18
CA ALA A 327 -20.62 -67.47 -7.39
C ALA A 327 -22.03 -67.82 -7.90
N SER A 328 -22.13 -68.14 -9.19
CA SER A 328 -23.28 -68.88 -9.74
C SER A 328 -22.87 -70.30 -10.14
N GLU A 329 -22.25 -71.05 -9.24
CA GLU A 329 -22.23 -72.52 -9.26
C GLU A 329 -22.21 -73.02 -7.81
N CYS A 330 -23.38 -73.37 -7.27
CA CYS A 330 -23.56 -74.43 -6.27
C CYS A 330 -25.06 -74.61 -6.00
N ILE A 331 -25.63 -75.57 -6.75
CA ILE A 331 -26.82 -76.44 -6.56
C ILE A 331 -28.13 -75.77 -6.14
#